data_AF-C5LID6-F1
#
_entry.id   AF-C5LID6-F1
#
_cell.length_a   1.000
_cell.length_b   1.000
_cell.length_c   1.000
_cell.angle_alpha   90.00
_cell.angle_beta   90.00
_cell.angle_gamma   90.00
#
_symmetry.space_group_name_H-M   'P 1'
#
loop_
_entity.id
_entity.type
_entity.pdbx_description
1 polymer ?
#
loop_
_entity_poly.entity_id
_entity_poly.type
_entity_poly.pdbx_seq_one_letter_code
_entity_poly.pdbx_strand_id
1 'polypeptide(L)'
;MDAPDTADTYIHRVGRTARFDRNGNALMFATEVEEASLLPELAQKKVDVRVTSINRRRMFNITGKLQSLLASEPDVKHLAVKATQVYARAVALTGRTRLTEDEVAAYAHSLGLHEAPPITLPTQEEVTSRKKKKNMSKLERLKEKIRQKKLAKKQKEMSGEVGKDDDDDDGGWGQLEEDLQDKKATKLSKFERRQKRQQELFATQGPEDEGAAAEEDDDDDVLVTVNKEGDVSAVEEEPATQAEARARDAVKRGRLRVRKD
;
A
#
# COMPACT_ATOMS: atom_id res chain seq x y z
N MET A 1 3.94 -1.10 -17.67
CA MET A 1 3.31 -1.17 -16.33
C MET A 1 1.82 -1.15 -16.56
N ASP A 2 1.16 -2.12 -15.97
CA ASP A 2 -0.26 -2.45 -16.09
C ASP A 2 -1.19 -1.33 -15.63
N ALA A 3 -2.49 -1.46 -15.92
CA ALA A 3 -3.53 -0.54 -15.50
C ALA A 3 -3.62 -0.42 -13.97
N PRO A 4 -3.79 0.80 -13.42
CA PRO A 4 -3.91 1.00 -11.98
C PRO A 4 -5.28 0.60 -11.43
N ASP A 5 -5.33 0.33 -10.12
CA ASP A 5 -6.54 -0.09 -9.41
C ASP A 5 -7.53 1.05 -9.13
N THR A 6 -7.21 2.31 -9.39
CA THR A 6 -8.17 3.43 -9.35
C THR A 6 -7.63 4.57 -10.20
N ALA A 7 -8.53 5.44 -10.67
CA ALA A 7 -8.16 6.70 -11.29
C ALA A 7 -7.30 7.57 -10.37
N ASP A 8 -7.58 7.58 -9.06
CA ASP A 8 -6.77 8.33 -8.09
C ASP A 8 -5.33 7.78 -8.01
N THR A 9 -5.18 6.45 -8.07
CA THR A 9 -3.85 5.81 -8.12
C THR A 9 -3.12 6.18 -9.41
N TYR A 10 -3.82 6.27 -10.53
CA TYR A 10 -3.25 6.76 -11.78
C TYR A 10 -2.71 8.19 -11.63
N ILE A 11 -3.54 9.11 -11.11
CA ILE A 11 -3.21 10.53 -10.93
C ILE A 11 -1.97 10.68 -10.03
N HIS A 12 -1.92 9.95 -8.92
CA HIS A 12 -0.75 9.99 -8.03
C HIS A 12 0.53 9.45 -8.67
N ARG A 13 0.42 8.46 -9.57
CA ARG A 13 1.56 7.90 -10.32
C ARG A 13 2.07 8.90 -11.34
N VAL A 14 1.19 9.53 -12.12
CA VAL A 14 1.62 10.53 -13.12
C VAL A 14 2.09 11.82 -12.47
N GLY A 15 1.56 12.19 -11.30
CA GLY A 15 2.08 13.32 -10.49
C GLY A 15 3.51 13.14 -9.97
N ARG A 16 4.15 12.00 -10.24
CA ARG A 16 5.60 11.82 -10.00
C ARG A 16 6.45 12.46 -11.10
N THR A 17 5.92 12.64 -12.31
CA THR A 17 6.61 13.31 -13.42
C THR A 17 6.25 14.79 -13.50
N ALA A 18 6.85 15.50 -14.44
CA ALA A 18 6.57 16.90 -14.77
C ALA A 18 6.55 17.89 -13.57
N ARG A 19 7.59 17.83 -12.72
CA ARG A 19 7.72 18.70 -11.54
C ARG A 19 8.51 19.97 -11.86
N PHE A 20 8.20 21.08 -11.17
CA PHE A 20 8.94 22.35 -11.24
C PHE A 20 9.21 22.81 -12.68
N ASP A 21 8.13 23.02 -13.45
CA ASP A 21 8.15 23.47 -14.84
C ASP A 21 8.90 22.58 -15.85
N ARG A 22 9.25 21.35 -15.46
CA ARG A 22 9.80 20.36 -16.39
C ARG A 22 8.68 19.61 -17.09
N ASN A 23 8.86 19.37 -18.38
CA ASN A 23 7.96 18.51 -19.13
C ASN A 23 8.17 17.04 -18.78
N GLY A 24 7.11 16.25 -18.78
CA GLY A 24 7.15 14.82 -18.51
C GLY A 24 6.00 14.09 -19.19
N ASN A 25 6.27 12.89 -19.67
CA ASN A 25 5.28 12.03 -20.32
C ASN A 25 5.06 10.77 -19.49
N ALA A 26 3.83 10.25 -19.51
CA ALA A 26 3.49 8.97 -18.90
C ALA A 26 2.84 8.06 -19.96
N LEU A 27 3.24 6.79 -19.98
CA LEU A 27 2.69 5.76 -20.84
C LEU A 27 2.21 4.58 -19.99
N MET A 28 1.03 4.08 -20.30
CA MET A 28 0.42 2.91 -19.67
C MET A 28 0.06 1.90 -20.76
N PHE A 29 0.18 0.62 -20.43
CA PHE A 29 -0.30 -0.46 -21.27
C PHE A 29 -1.51 -1.06 -20.56
N ALA A 30 -2.61 -1.17 -21.29
CA ALA A 30 -3.85 -1.76 -20.82
C ALA A 30 -4.39 -2.71 -21.89
N THR A 31 -5.12 -3.73 -21.45
CA THR A 31 -5.91 -4.58 -22.35
C THR A 31 -7.19 -3.86 -22.77
N GLU A 32 -7.84 -4.32 -23.84
CA GLU A 32 -9.08 -3.72 -24.35
C GLU A 32 -10.19 -3.69 -23.28
N VAL A 33 -10.25 -4.71 -22.43
CA VAL A 33 -11.22 -4.81 -21.33
C VAL A 33 -10.93 -3.76 -20.23
N GLU A 34 -9.66 -3.58 -19.88
CA GLU A 34 -9.25 -2.60 -18.87
C GLU A 34 -9.42 -1.17 -19.37
N GLU A 35 -9.11 -0.92 -20.64
CA GLU A 35 -9.29 0.37 -21.28
C GLU A 35 -10.76 0.81 -21.21
N ALA A 36 -11.70 -0.09 -21.54
CA ALA A 36 -13.13 0.19 -21.47
C ALA A 36 -13.62 0.56 -20.06
N SER A 37 -13.02 -0.03 -19.01
CA SER A 37 -13.36 0.30 -17.62
C SER A 37 -12.67 1.56 -17.10
N LEU A 38 -11.44 1.82 -17.52
CA LEU A 38 -10.59 2.85 -16.93
C LEU A 38 -10.78 4.23 -17.56
N LEU A 39 -10.97 4.30 -18.89
CA LEU A 39 -11.21 5.56 -19.59
C LEU A 39 -12.40 6.36 -19.03
N PRO A 40 -13.58 5.78 -18.73
CA PRO A 40 -14.68 6.55 -18.14
C PRO A 40 -14.36 7.02 -16.72
N GLU A 41 -13.63 6.23 -15.93
CA GLU A 41 -13.22 6.61 -14.57
C GLU A 41 -12.27 7.82 -14.58
N LEU A 42 -11.35 7.84 -15.55
CA LEU A 42 -10.42 8.96 -15.76
C LEU A 42 -11.12 10.21 -16.31
N ALA A 43 -12.07 10.04 -17.25
CA ALA A 43 -12.86 11.13 -17.78
C ALA A 43 -13.70 11.81 -16.68
N GLN A 44 -14.29 11.05 -15.76
CA GLN A 44 -15.00 11.60 -14.60
C GLN A 44 -14.10 12.43 -13.69
N LYS A 45 -12.81 12.07 -13.60
CA LYS A 45 -11.79 12.82 -12.84
C LYS A 45 -11.14 13.95 -13.66
N LYS A 46 -11.68 14.29 -14.83
CA LYS A 46 -11.18 15.33 -15.75
C LYS A 46 -9.77 15.08 -16.27
N VAL A 47 -9.41 13.81 -16.47
CA VAL A 47 -8.11 13.41 -17.04
C VAL A 47 -8.33 12.87 -18.45
N ASP A 48 -7.97 13.67 -19.45
CA ASP A 48 -8.05 13.28 -20.86
C ASP A 48 -6.83 12.47 -21.29
N VAL A 49 -7.03 11.19 -21.59
CA VAL A 49 -5.96 10.28 -22.04
C VAL A 49 -6.04 10.06 -23.55
N ARG A 50 -4.89 10.16 -24.23
CA ARG A 50 -4.78 9.87 -25.67
C ARG A 50 -4.42 8.41 -25.90
N VAL A 51 -5.32 7.66 -26.53
CA VAL A 51 -5.06 6.29 -26.97
C VAL A 51 -4.11 6.32 -28.16
N THR A 52 -2.96 5.64 -28.05
CA THR A 52 -1.94 5.59 -29.10
C THR A 52 -1.77 4.15 -29.59
N SER A 53 -1.85 3.94 -30.91
CA SER A 53 -1.61 2.62 -31.49
C SER A 53 -0.11 2.35 -31.67
N ILE A 54 0.32 1.13 -31.36
CA ILE A 54 1.73 0.73 -31.47
C ILE A 54 2.06 0.37 -32.92
N ASN A 55 3.18 0.88 -33.43
CA ASN A 55 3.66 0.55 -34.77
C ASN A 55 4.21 -0.88 -34.83
N ARG A 56 3.40 -1.80 -35.40
CA ARG A 56 3.72 -3.23 -35.46
C ARG A 56 5.02 -3.56 -36.22
N ARG A 57 5.44 -2.71 -37.17
CA ARG A 57 6.66 -2.96 -37.98
C ARG A 57 7.95 -2.87 -37.17
N ARG A 58 7.92 -2.17 -36.02
CA ARG A 58 9.07 -2.03 -35.12
C ARG A 58 9.03 -2.99 -33.92
N MET A 59 8.02 -3.86 -33.84
CA MET A 59 7.94 -4.86 -32.78
C MET A 59 8.84 -6.03 -33.11
N PHE A 60 9.62 -6.48 -32.12
CA PHE A 60 10.41 -7.70 -32.19
C PHE A 60 9.94 -8.66 -31.12
N ASN A 61 9.91 -9.95 -31.44
CA ASN A 61 9.49 -10.96 -30.50
C ASN A 61 10.65 -11.30 -29.54
N ILE A 62 10.41 -11.17 -28.24
CA ILE A 62 11.38 -11.49 -27.17
C ILE A 62 11.13 -12.85 -26.50
N THR A 63 10.02 -13.52 -26.79
CA THR A 63 9.63 -14.75 -26.08
C THR A 63 10.69 -15.84 -26.18
N GLY A 64 11.31 -16.02 -27.35
CA GLY A 64 12.39 -16.99 -27.54
C GLY A 64 13.64 -16.69 -26.70
N LYS A 65 13.96 -15.40 -26.49
CA LYS A 65 15.07 -15.00 -25.61
C LYS A 65 14.73 -15.27 -24.15
N LEU A 66 13.49 -14.99 -23.73
CA LEU A 66 13.02 -15.28 -22.38
C LEU A 66 13.01 -16.78 -22.10
N GLN A 67 12.54 -17.60 -23.05
CA GLN A 67 12.60 -19.06 -22.95
C GLN A 67 14.04 -19.56 -22.78
N SER A 68 14.99 -19.04 -23.56
CA SER A 68 16.40 -19.37 -23.41
C SER A 68 16.97 -18.96 -22.05
N LEU A 69 16.55 -17.80 -21.52
CA LEU A 69 16.99 -17.33 -20.20
C LEU A 69 16.45 -18.23 -19.08
N LEU A 70 15.17 -18.60 -19.16
CA LEU A 70 14.53 -19.50 -18.18
C LEU A 70 15.09 -20.92 -18.22
N ALA A 71 15.59 -21.36 -19.38
CA ALA A 71 16.29 -22.64 -19.51
C ALA A 71 17.70 -22.59 -18.93
N SER A 72 18.38 -21.44 -19.03
CA SER A 72 19.73 -21.24 -18.50
C SER A 72 19.75 -21.10 -16.98
N GLU A 73 18.77 -20.37 -16.41
CA GLU A 73 18.75 -20.01 -14.99
C GLU A 73 17.48 -20.53 -14.29
N PRO A 74 17.59 -21.57 -13.43
CA PRO A 74 16.43 -22.15 -12.76
C PRO A 74 15.79 -21.18 -11.75
N ASP A 75 16.58 -20.30 -11.14
CA ASP A 75 16.08 -19.30 -10.19
C ASP A 75 15.11 -18.30 -10.86
N VAL A 76 15.46 -17.85 -12.07
CA VAL A 76 14.61 -16.96 -12.87
C VAL A 76 13.32 -17.69 -13.27
N LYS A 77 13.39 -18.99 -13.56
CA LYS A 77 12.20 -19.81 -13.82
C LYS A 77 11.26 -19.88 -12.61
N HIS A 78 11.80 -20.09 -11.42
CA HIS A 78 10.99 -20.08 -10.19
C HIS A 78 10.34 -18.71 -9.94
N LEU A 79 11.07 -17.62 -10.19
CA LEU A 79 10.54 -16.26 -10.09
C LEU A 79 9.43 -16.00 -11.12
N ALA A 80 9.58 -16.46 -12.36
CA ALA A 80 8.57 -16.32 -13.40
C ALA A 80 7.26 -17.02 -13.01
N VAL A 81 7.34 -18.28 -12.54
CA VAL A 81 6.16 -19.02 -12.04
C VAL A 81 5.45 -18.26 -10.91
N LYS A 82 6.23 -17.77 -9.94
CA LYS A 82 5.70 -17.00 -8.81
C LYS A 82 5.09 -15.68 -9.25
N ALA A 83 5.71 -14.97 -10.20
CA ALA A 83 5.19 -13.73 -10.76
C ALA A 83 3.83 -13.95 -11.44
N THR A 84 3.68 -15.02 -12.23
CA THR A 84 2.40 -15.41 -12.84
C THR A 84 1.31 -15.60 -11.78
N GLN A 85 1.60 -16.36 -10.72
CA GLN A 85 0.65 -16.61 -9.64
C GLN A 85 0.28 -15.33 -8.88
N VAL A 86 1.24 -14.47 -8.57
CA VAL A 86 1.00 -13.23 -7.82
C VAL A 86 0.19 -12.25 -8.66
N TYR A 87 0.53 -12.10 -9.94
CA TYR A 87 -0.18 -11.22 -10.85
C TYR A 87 -1.63 -11.66 -11.04
N ALA A 88 -1.87 -12.94 -11.37
CA ALA A 88 -3.23 -13.45 -11.56
C ALA A 88 -4.10 -13.27 -10.30
N ARG A 89 -3.51 -13.45 -9.11
CA ARG A 89 -4.20 -13.17 -7.84
C ARG A 89 -4.49 -11.69 -7.62
N ALA A 90 -3.57 -10.80 -8.00
CA ALA A 90 -3.74 -9.35 -7.84
C ALA A 90 -4.88 -8.84 -8.73
N VAL A 91 -4.91 -9.24 -9.99
CA VAL A 91 -5.97 -8.87 -10.94
C VAL A 91 -7.33 -9.41 -10.47
N ALA A 92 -7.38 -10.67 -10.03
CA ALA A 92 -8.60 -11.26 -9.46
C ALA A 92 -9.11 -10.51 -8.20
N LEU A 93 -8.22 -9.88 -7.44
CA LEU A 93 -8.57 -9.09 -6.25
C LEU A 93 -9.14 -7.71 -6.61
N THR A 94 -8.58 -7.06 -7.63
CA THR A 94 -8.99 -5.75 -8.14
C THR A 94 -10.40 -5.81 -8.76
N GLY A 95 -10.76 -6.93 -9.39
CA GLY A 95 -12.15 -7.17 -9.82
C GLY A 95 -12.62 -6.36 -11.03
N ARG A 96 -11.72 -5.59 -11.69
CA ARG A 96 -12.01 -4.91 -12.97
C ARG A 96 -12.08 -5.87 -14.14
N THR A 97 -11.28 -6.93 -14.10
CA THR A 97 -11.22 -7.95 -15.15
C THR A 97 -11.42 -9.33 -14.54
N ARG A 98 -12.20 -10.16 -15.23
CA ARG A 98 -12.27 -11.58 -14.95
C ARG A 98 -11.23 -12.26 -15.82
N LEU A 99 -10.15 -12.71 -15.19
CA LEU A 99 -9.17 -13.52 -15.87
C LEU A 99 -9.76 -14.89 -16.21
N THR A 100 -9.72 -15.25 -17.47
CA THR A 100 -9.96 -16.61 -17.95
C THR A 100 -8.70 -17.46 -17.83
N GLU A 101 -8.85 -18.79 -17.83
CA GLU A 101 -7.70 -19.71 -17.80
C GLU A 101 -6.79 -19.51 -19.03
N ASP A 102 -7.38 -19.22 -20.19
CA ASP A 102 -6.66 -18.95 -21.44
C ASP A 102 -5.81 -17.68 -21.37
N GLU A 103 -6.33 -16.61 -20.77
CA GLU A 103 -5.58 -15.35 -20.57
C GLU A 103 -4.40 -15.54 -19.61
N VAL A 104 -4.60 -16.36 -18.57
CA VAL A 104 -3.53 -16.72 -17.63
C VAL A 104 -2.46 -17.55 -18.34
N ALA A 105 -2.85 -18.49 -19.21
CA ALA A 105 -1.91 -19.28 -20.00
C ALA A 105 -1.14 -18.41 -21.02
N ALA A 106 -1.83 -17.48 -21.69
CA ALA A 106 -1.21 -16.52 -22.60
C ALA A 106 -0.22 -15.60 -21.86
N TYR A 107 -0.55 -15.18 -20.64
CA TYR A 107 0.34 -14.41 -19.80
C TYR A 107 1.59 -15.22 -19.39
N ALA A 108 1.43 -16.48 -18.97
CA ALA A 108 2.55 -17.36 -18.66
C ALA A 108 3.48 -17.54 -19.88
N HIS A 109 2.91 -17.72 -21.07
CA HIS A 109 3.67 -17.82 -22.31
C HIS A 109 4.42 -16.52 -22.65
N SER A 110 3.82 -15.35 -22.37
CA SER A 110 4.48 -14.06 -22.56
C SER A 110 5.71 -13.87 -21.66
N LEU A 111 5.73 -14.51 -20.49
CA LEU A 111 6.88 -14.54 -19.58
C LEU A 111 7.96 -15.55 -20.01
N GLY A 112 7.69 -16.35 -21.05
CA GLY A 112 8.58 -17.40 -21.57
C GLY A 112 8.38 -18.77 -20.93
N LEU A 113 7.35 -18.96 -20.09
CA LEU A 113 7.01 -20.27 -19.55
C LEU A 113 6.33 -21.11 -20.63
N HIS A 114 6.78 -22.35 -20.80
CA HIS A 114 6.15 -23.28 -21.75
C HIS A 114 4.80 -23.79 -21.25
N GLU A 115 4.67 -23.98 -19.94
CA GLU A 115 3.46 -24.47 -19.29
C GLU A 115 2.96 -23.43 -18.28
N ALA A 116 1.64 -23.24 -18.24
CA ALA A 116 1.00 -22.36 -17.27
C ALA A 116 1.01 -23.03 -15.88
N PRO A 117 1.47 -22.35 -14.82
CA PRO A 117 1.41 -22.91 -13.49
C PRO A 117 -0.05 -23.03 -13.01
N PRO A 118 -0.38 -24.04 -12.18
CA PRO A 118 -1.71 -24.13 -11.59
C PRO A 118 -1.93 -22.92 -10.67
N ILE A 119 -2.96 -22.13 -10.97
CA ILE A 119 -3.30 -20.94 -10.20
C ILE A 119 -4.60 -21.17 -9.46
N THR A 120 -4.52 -21.21 -8.13
CA THR A 120 -5.70 -21.07 -7.27
C THR A 120 -6.08 -19.60 -7.22
N LEU A 121 -7.09 -19.22 -8.01
CA LEU A 121 -7.68 -17.89 -7.94
C LEU A 121 -8.53 -17.78 -6.68
N PRO A 122 -8.38 -16.71 -5.87
CA PRO A 122 -9.21 -16.52 -4.69
C PRO A 122 -10.65 -16.22 -5.12
N THR A 123 -11.59 -17.05 -4.71
CA THR A 123 -13.02 -16.78 -4.90
C THR A 123 -13.42 -15.49 -4.19
N GLN A 124 -14.35 -14.70 -4.73
CA GLN A 124 -14.77 -13.42 -4.12
C GLN A 124 -15.23 -13.57 -2.66
N GLU A 125 -15.78 -14.73 -2.28
CA GLU A 125 -16.17 -15.08 -0.91
C GLU A 125 -14.97 -15.16 0.06
N GLU A 126 -13.83 -15.65 -0.41
CA GLU A 126 -12.61 -15.68 0.39
C GLU A 126 -12.04 -14.27 0.59
N VAL A 127 -12.13 -13.42 -0.43
CA VAL A 127 -11.64 -12.04 -0.34
C VAL A 127 -12.46 -11.25 0.68
N THR A 128 -13.79 -11.37 0.63
CA THR A 128 -14.69 -10.68 1.57
C THR A 128 -14.53 -11.20 3.00
N SER A 129 -14.39 -12.51 3.20
CA SER A 129 -14.15 -13.10 4.53
C SER A 129 -12.77 -12.72 5.09
N ARG A 130 -11.72 -12.61 4.27
CA ARG A 130 -10.40 -12.11 4.70
C ARG A 130 -10.43 -10.63 5.07
N LYS A 131 -11.13 -9.78 4.31
CA LYS A 131 -11.32 -8.35 4.65
C LYS A 131 -12.05 -8.21 5.99
N LYS A 132 -13.13 -8.99 6.20
CA LYS A 132 -13.83 -9.07 7.49
C LYS A 132 -12.86 -9.45 8.61
N LYS A 133 -12.12 -10.56 8.50
CA LYS A 133 -11.15 -11.02 9.52
C LYS A 133 -10.03 -10.00 9.82
N LYS A 134 -9.58 -9.23 8.83
CA LYS A 134 -8.55 -8.19 9.02
C LYS A 134 -9.10 -6.97 9.77
N ASN A 135 -10.36 -6.60 9.53
CA ASN A 135 -11.03 -5.48 10.19
C ASN A 135 -11.63 -5.83 11.57
N MET A 136 -11.64 -7.11 11.97
CA MET A 136 -12.11 -7.51 13.30
C MET A 136 -11.20 -6.96 14.40
N SER A 137 -11.82 -6.34 15.40
CA SER A 137 -11.14 -5.91 16.62
C SER A 137 -10.53 -7.12 17.36
N LYS A 138 -9.45 -6.90 18.12
CA LYS A 138 -8.79 -7.93 18.94
C LYS A 138 -9.79 -8.63 19.87
N LEU A 139 -10.82 -7.90 20.32
CA LEU A 139 -11.89 -8.38 21.20
C LEU A 139 -12.87 -9.31 20.46
N GLU A 140 -13.20 -9.00 19.22
CA GLU A 140 -14.06 -9.85 18.38
C GLU A 140 -13.34 -11.13 17.95
N ARG A 141 -12.04 -11.05 17.66
CA ARG A 141 -11.20 -12.24 17.43
C ARG A 141 -11.16 -13.15 18.65
N LEU A 142 -11.16 -12.59 19.86
CA LEU A 142 -11.20 -13.36 21.10
C LEU A 142 -12.55 -14.06 21.28
N LYS A 143 -13.66 -13.34 21.04
CA LYS A 143 -15.03 -13.89 21.08
C LYS A 143 -15.21 -15.02 20.06
N GLU A 144 -14.67 -14.86 18.85
CA GLU A 144 -14.73 -15.89 17.82
C GLU A 144 -13.91 -17.13 18.20
N LYS A 145 -12.71 -16.96 18.79
CA LYS A 145 -11.93 -18.09 19.34
C LYS A 145 -12.66 -18.82 20.47
N ILE A 146 -13.33 -18.09 21.37
CA ILE A 146 -14.13 -18.69 22.45
C ILE A 146 -15.31 -19.47 21.86
N ARG A 147 -16.00 -18.91 20.87
CA ARG A 147 -17.11 -19.58 20.17
C ARG A 147 -16.65 -20.85 19.45
N GLN A 148 -15.48 -20.81 18.80
CA GLN A 148 -14.88 -21.98 18.14
C GLN A 148 -14.47 -23.06 19.14
N LYS A 149 -13.86 -22.70 20.28
CA LYS A 149 -13.55 -23.66 21.36
C LYS A 149 -14.81 -24.30 21.96
N LYS A 150 -15.88 -23.52 22.16
CA LYS A 150 -17.18 -24.05 22.64
C LYS A 150 -17.81 -25.01 21.64
N LEU A 151 -17.76 -24.69 20.35
CA LEU A 151 -18.24 -25.57 19.27
C LEU A 151 -17.41 -26.87 19.18
N ALA A 152 -16.09 -26.78 19.28
CA ALA A 152 -15.22 -27.95 19.29
C ALA A 152 -15.43 -28.84 20.52
N LYS A 153 -15.64 -28.26 21.71
CA LYS A 153 -15.98 -29.01 22.93
C LYS A 153 -17.32 -29.73 22.77
N LYS A 154 -18.34 -29.04 22.24
CA LYS A 154 -19.66 -29.63 21.98
C LYS A 154 -19.63 -30.73 20.91
N GLN A 155 -18.76 -30.59 19.90
CA GLN A 155 -18.53 -31.65 18.90
C GLN A 155 -17.79 -32.86 19.48
N LYS A 156 -16.84 -32.63 20.40
CA LYS A 156 -16.12 -33.70 21.12
C LYS A 156 -17.02 -34.45 22.12
N GLU A 157 -17.95 -33.74 22.75
CA GLU A 157 -19.03 -34.33 23.59
C GLU A 157 -20.02 -35.15 22.74
N MET A 158 -20.29 -34.73 21.50
CA MET A 158 -21.16 -35.46 20.56
C MET A 158 -20.47 -36.65 19.87
N SER A 159 -19.13 -36.68 19.79
CA SER A 159 -18.39 -37.79 19.17
C SER A 159 -18.07 -38.93 20.15
N GLY A 160 -18.52 -38.86 21.41
CA GLY A 160 -18.52 -39.99 22.34
C GLY A 160 -17.12 -40.52 22.72
N GLU A 161 -16.07 -39.70 22.62
CA GLU A 161 -14.73 -40.07 23.07
C GLU A 161 -14.51 -39.52 24.49
N VAL A 162 -15.03 -40.27 25.47
CA VAL A 162 -14.74 -40.04 26.90
C VAL A 162 -13.37 -40.66 27.19
N GLY A 163 -12.32 -39.94 26.80
CA GLY A 163 -10.99 -40.10 27.37
C GLY A 163 -10.96 -39.36 28.71
N LYS A 164 -11.03 -40.13 29.79
CA LYS A 164 -10.91 -39.65 31.16
C LYS A 164 -9.44 -39.40 31.47
N ASP A 165 -8.95 -38.22 31.15
CA ASP A 165 -7.76 -37.66 31.78
C ASP A 165 -8.26 -36.55 32.72
N ASP A 166 -8.38 -36.94 33.98
CA ASP A 166 -8.45 -36.04 35.13
C ASP A 166 -7.12 -35.27 35.18
N ASP A 167 -7.14 -34.01 34.74
CA ASP A 167 -6.18 -33.01 35.20
C ASP A 167 -6.98 -31.78 35.63
N ASP A 168 -7.06 -31.65 36.95
CA ASP A 168 -7.60 -30.55 37.73
C ASP A 168 -7.10 -29.18 37.24
N ASP A 169 -8.01 -28.34 36.71
CA ASP A 169 -7.95 -26.88 36.92
C ASP A 169 -9.30 -26.22 36.60
N ASP A 170 -10.35 -26.62 37.34
CA ASP A 170 -11.65 -25.94 37.36
C ASP A 170 -11.67 -24.77 38.39
N GLY A 171 -10.50 -24.19 38.68
CA GLY A 171 -10.33 -23.06 39.62
C GLY A 171 -10.03 -21.72 38.96
N GLY A 172 -9.56 -21.70 37.71
CA GLY A 172 -9.03 -20.48 37.08
C GLY A 172 -10.05 -19.50 36.47
N TRP A 173 -11.31 -19.92 36.24
CA TRP A 173 -12.26 -19.08 35.49
C TRP A 173 -13.01 -18.06 36.35
N GLY A 174 -13.35 -18.40 37.59
CA GLY A 174 -13.97 -17.44 38.53
C GLY A 174 -13.00 -16.33 38.92
N GLN A 175 -11.75 -16.70 39.19
CA GLN A 175 -10.71 -15.75 39.61
C GLN A 175 -10.26 -14.83 38.47
N LEU A 176 -10.28 -15.29 37.21
CA LEU A 176 -9.98 -14.43 36.05
C LEU A 176 -11.12 -13.44 35.74
N GLU A 177 -12.38 -13.81 36.00
CA GLU A 177 -13.55 -12.95 35.80
C GLU A 177 -13.64 -11.85 36.87
N GLU A 178 -13.21 -12.16 38.09
CA GLU A 178 -13.01 -11.20 39.19
C GLU A 178 -11.79 -10.29 38.92
N ASP A 179 -10.66 -10.85 38.47
CA ASP A 179 -9.48 -10.09 38.00
C ASP A 179 -9.78 -9.15 36.81
N LEU A 180 -10.73 -9.52 35.94
CA LEU A 180 -11.19 -8.71 34.82
C LEU A 180 -12.14 -7.58 35.26
N GLN A 181 -12.77 -7.71 36.43
CA GLN A 181 -13.58 -6.67 37.06
C GLN A 181 -12.70 -5.72 37.88
N ASP A 182 -11.71 -6.23 38.62
CA ASP A 182 -10.78 -5.40 39.40
C ASP A 182 -9.79 -4.62 38.51
N LYS A 183 -9.41 -5.16 37.34
CA LYS A 183 -8.60 -4.43 36.33
C LYS A 183 -9.38 -3.36 35.57
N LYS A 184 -10.73 -3.30 35.67
CA LYS A 184 -11.51 -2.14 35.17
C LYS A 184 -11.29 -0.89 36.01
N ALA A 185 -10.70 -0.99 37.21
CA ALA A 185 -10.61 0.13 38.14
C ALA A 185 -9.31 0.96 38.10
N THR A 186 -8.24 0.62 37.35
CA THR A 186 -6.95 1.34 37.55
C THR A 186 -6.09 1.71 36.35
N LYS A 187 -6.52 1.58 35.09
CA LYS A 187 -5.79 2.23 33.96
C LYS A 187 -6.74 2.73 32.86
N LEU A 188 -7.04 4.03 32.88
CA LEU A 188 -7.66 4.77 31.78
C LEU A 188 -6.98 4.40 30.44
N SER A 189 -7.79 4.05 29.44
CA SER A 189 -7.34 3.71 28.08
C SER A 189 -6.52 4.85 27.46
N LYS A 190 -5.61 4.57 26.52
CA LYS A 190 -4.87 5.62 25.78
C LYS A 190 -5.82 6.64 25.14
N PHE A 191 -7.00 6.21 24.70
CA PHE A 191 -8.04 7.06 24.14
C PHE A 191 -8.65 7.98 25.22
N GLU A 192 -8.93 7.42 26.38
CA GLU A 192 -9.56 8.10 27.52
C GLU A 192 -8.60 9.09 28.18
N ARG A 193 -7.29 8.79 28.22
CA ARG A 193 -6.25 9.76 28.60
C ARG A 193 -6.14 10.91 27.61
N ARG A 194 -6.27 10.64 26.31
CA ARG A 194 -6.24 11.69 25.29
C ARG A 194 -7.47 12.59 25.38
N GLN A 195 -8.64 12.00 25.64
CA GLN A 195 -9.89 12.72 25.79
C GLN A 195 -9.93 13.54 27.08
N LYS A 196 -9.42 12.98 28.19
CA LYS A 196 -9.26 13.71 29.45
C LYS A 196 -8.23 14.85 29.33
N ARG A 197 -7.10 14.63 28.63
CA ARG A 197 -6.12 15.68 28.35
C ARG A 197 -6.71 16.79 27.47
N GLN A 198 -7.55 16.45 26.49
CA GLN A 198 -8.29 17.44 25.70
C GLN A 198 -9.31 18.19 26.56
N GLN A 199 -10.08 17.51 27.40
CA GLN A 199 -11.01 18.17 28.33
C GLN A 199 -10.29 19.05 29.37
N GLU A 200 -9.14 18.63 29.87
CA GLU A 200 -8.31 19.44 30.77
C GLU A 200 -7.74 20.67 30.06
N LEU A 201 -7.28 20.56 28.81
CA LEU A 201 -6.87 21.70 27.98
C LEU A 201 -8.03 22.68 27.75
N PHE A 202 -9.23 22.16 27.46
CA PHE A 202 -10.45 22.96 27.31
C PHE A 202 -10.92 23.57 28.65
N ALA A 203 -10.68 22.91 29.78
CA ALA A 203 -11.07 23.41 31.10
C ALA A 203 -10.07 24.41 31.69
N THR A 204 -8.78 24.33 31.33
CA THR A 204 -7.76 25.33 31.67
C THR A 204 -7.92 26.63 30.88
N GLN A 205 -8.68 26.59 29.78
CA GLN A 205 -9.21 27.80 29.13
C GLN A 205 -10.58 28.11 29.72
N GLY A 206 -10.58 28.58 30.98
CA GLY A 206 -11.73 29.23 31.60
C GLY A 206 -11.93 30.66 31.06
N PRO A 207 -13.13 31.24 31.21
CA PRO A 207 -13.66 32.30 30.35
C PRO A 207 -13.22 33.68 30.82
N GLU A 208 -12.04 34.12 30.42
CA GLU A 208 -11.62 35.52 30.57
C GLU A 208 -10.85 35.92 29.31
N ASP A 209 -11.56 36.39 28.28
CA ASP A 209 -11.50 37.79 27.85
C ASP A 209 -12.49 38.01 26.69
N GLU A 210 -13.43 38.94 26.89
CA GLU A 210 -14.25 39.43 25.79
C GLU A 210 -13.41 40.42 24.97
N GLY A 211 -13.24 40.12 23.68
CA GLY A 211 -13.06 41.17 22.67
C GLY A 211 -11.79 41.09 21.85
N ALA A 212 -11.90 40.50 20.66
CA ALA A 212 -11.72 41.23 19.41
C ALA A 212 -11.82 40.24 18.24
N ALA A 213 -12.75 40.53 17.34
CA ALA A 213 -12.78 39.93 16.03
C ALA A 213 -11.48 40.28 15.27
N ALA A 214 -10.78 39.26 14.79
CA ALA A 214 -10.01 39.31 13.56
C ALA A 214 -9.78 37.87 13.11
N GLU A 215 -10.40 37.52 11.99
CA GLU A 215 -9.90 36.45 11.16
C GLU A 215 -8.52 36.86 10.65
N GLU A 216 -7.52 36.00 10.81
CA GLU A 216 -6.55 35.60 9.78
C GLU A 216 -5.44 34.76 10.42
N ASP A 217 -4.87 33.92 9.57
CA ASP A 217 -3.58 33.24 9.67
C ASP A 217 -3.54 31.79 10.19
N ASP A 218 -3.41 30.91 9.19
CA ASP A 218 -2.38 29.88 9.06
C ASP A 218 -1.64 29.51 10.36
N ASP A 219 -1.86 28.28 10.82
CA ASP A 219 -0.92 27.63 11.73
C ASP A 219 -0.40 26.33 11.14
N ASP A 220 0.82 26.50 10.66
CA ASP A 220 1.88 25.54 10.43
C ASP A 220 1.96 24.39 11.45
N ASP A 221 2.44 23.26 10.92
CA ASP A 221 2.86 22.07 11.64
C ASP A 221 3.71 22.42 12.89
N VAL A 222 3.18 22.07 14.06
CA VAL A 222 3.90 22.06 15.34
C VAL A 222 5.08 21.07 15.26
N LEU A 223 6.26 21.57 14.93
CA LEU A 223 7.52 20.86 15.02
C LEU A 223 7.93 20.66 16.48
N VAL A 224 7.87 19.42 16.94
CA VAL A 224 8.47 18.98 18.21
C VAL A 224 9.99 18.94 18.02
N THR A 225 10.72 19.81 18.73
CA THR A 225 12.19 19.78 18.78
C THR A 225 12.65 18.55 19.59
N VAL A 226 13.27 17.59 18.90
CA VAL A 226 14.02 16.49 19.54
C VAL A 226 15.44 16.98 19.81
N ASN A 227 15.84 16.94 21.07
CA ASN A 227 17.18 17.31 21.53
C ASN A 227 18.26 16.48 20.84
N LYS A 228 19.25 17.19 20.26
CA LYS A 228 20.41 16.64 19.55
C LYS A 228 21.60 16.58 20.50
N GLU A 229 21.89 15.40 21.02
CA GLU A 229 23.21 15.05 21.58
C GLU A 229 23.71 13.81 20.82
N GLY A 230 24.80 13.96 20.07
CA GLY A 230 25.50 12.84 19.44
C GLY A 230 25.93 13.07 17.99
N ASP A 231 27.25 13.21 17.84
CA ASP A 231 28.06 12.94 16.65
C ASP A 231 28.09 13.99 15.51
N VAL A 232 29.10 14.85 15.57
CA VAL A 232 29.57 15.68 14.45
C VAL A 232 30.74 14.97 13.76
N SER A 233 30.43 14.12 12.78
CA SER A 233 31.40 13.72 11.76
C SER A 233 31.32 14.72 10.61
N ALA A 234 32.41 15.47 10.41
CA ALA A 234 32.60 16.42 9.33
C ALA A 234 32.35 15.79 7.95
N VAL A 235 31.45 16.39 7.18
CA VAL A 235 31.34 16.21 5.73
C VAL A 235 31.67 17.55 5.12
N GLU A 236 32.80 17.60 4.42
CA GLU A 236 33.25 18.76 3.67
C GLU A 236 32.32 18.99 2.47
N GLU A 237 31.62 20.13 2.45
CA GLU A 237 30.94 20.64 1.26
C GLU A 237 31.94 21.46 0.42
N GLU A 238 32.26 20.94 -0.77
CA GLU A 238 32.99 21.66 -1.82
C GLU A 238 32.12 22.81 -2.40
N PRO A 239 32.65 24.05 -2.54
CA PRO A 239 31.81 25.19 -2.90
C PRO A 239 31.55 25.28 -4.41
N ALA A 240 30.27 25.38 -4.77
CA ALA A 240 29.72 25.66 -6.10
C ALA A 240 30.14 27.02 -6.72
N THR A 241 31.10 27.73 -6.13
CA THR A 241 31.48 29.10 -6.51
C THR A 241 32.45 29.16 -7.70
N GLN A 242 33.19 28.09 -7.99
CA GLN A 242 34.15 28.08 -9.10
C GLN A 242 33.52 27.85 -10.49
N ALA A 243 32.43 27.07 -10.56
CA ALA A 243 31.74 26.79 -11.81
C ALA A 243 31.02 28.04 -12.34
N GLU A 244 30.36 28.81 -11.46
CA GLU A 244 29.71 30.06 -11.81
C GLU A 244 30.72 31.15 -12.22
N ALA A 245 31.87 31.23 -11.54
CA ALA A 245 32.94 32.15 -11.92
C ALA A 245 33.51 31.85 -13.31
N ARG A 246 33.73 30.56 -13.64
CA ARG A 246 34.19 30.13 -14.97
C ARG A 246 33.15 30.40 -16.07
N ALA A 247 31.86 30.22 -15.77
CA ALA A 247 30.78 30.52 -16.71
C ALA A 247 30.70 32.03 -17.02
N ARG A 248 30.82 32.88 -16.00
CA ARG A 248 30.86 34.36 -16.17
C ARG A 248 32.06 34.82 -16.99
N ASP A 249 33.22 34.25 -16.75
CA ASP A 249 34.44 34.58 -17.49
C ASP A 249 34.38 34.11 -18.96
N ALA A 250 33.75 32.96 -19.23
CA ALA A 250 33.57 32.45 -20.59
C ALA A 250 32.59 33.31 -21.42
N VAL A 251 31.55 33.86 -20.79
CA VAL A 251 30.63 34.83 -21.41
C VAL A 251 31.35 36.15 -21.68
N LYS A 252 32.17 36.63 -20.74
CA LYS A 252 32.94 37.88 -20.88
C LYS A 252 34.00 37.81 -21.99
N ARG A 253 34.57 36.63 -22.22
CA ARG A 253 35.52 36.35 -23.32
C ARG A 253 34.82 36.02 -24.66
N GLY A 254 33.50 36.18 -24.76
CA GLY A 254 32.74 35.99 -26.00
C GLY A 254 32.65 34.54 -26.49
N ARG A 255 33.01 33.55 -25.66
CA ARG A 255 32.98 32.11 -26.00
C ARG A 255 31.61 31.46 -25.77
N LEU A 256 30.69 32.12 -25.08
CA LEU A 256 29.28 31.72 -24.95
C LEU A 256 28.36 32.89 -25.29
N ARG A 257 27.38 32.65 -26.17
CA ARG A 257 26.24 33.56 -26.42
C ARG A 257 25.00 32.96 -25.78
N VAL A 258 24.45 33.66 -24.78
CA VAL A 258 23.17 33.30 -24.17
C VAL A 258 22.07 33.76 -25.13
N ARG A 259 21.28 32.81 -25.65
CA ARG A 259 20.03 33.15 -26.36
C ARG A 259 19.03 33.62 -25.32
N LYS A 260 18.41 34.76 -25.59
CA LYS A 260 17.35 35.34 -24.77
C LYS A 260 16.04 34.95 -25.42
N ASP A 261 15.38 33.94 -24.85
CA ASP A 261 13.95 33.68 -25.03
C ASP A 261 13.31 33.83 -23.65
#